data_AF-A0A966RPG2-F1
#
_entry.id   AF-A0A966RPG2-F1
#
_cell.length_a   1.000
_cell.length_b   1.000
_cell.length_c   1.000
_cell.angle_alpha   90.00
_cell.angle_beta   90.00
_cell.angle_gamma   90.00
#
_symmetry.space_group_name_H-M   'P 1'
#
loop_
_entity.id
_entity.type
_entity.pdbx_description
1 polymer ?
#
loop_
_entity_poly.entity_id
_entity_poly.type
_entity_poly.pdbx_seq_one_letter_code
_entity_poly.pdbx_strand_id
1 'polypeptide(L)' 'SLTALASYGTGDGTVGDFTAYKLGLVNSLSKRTRLYALYGADELKKAGSATRERSELAIGINHAF' A
#
# COMPACT_ATOMS: atom_id res chain seq x y z
N SER A 1 -11.46 9.82 -14.58
CA SER A 1 -10.36 9.07 -15.22
C SER A 1 -9.93 7.94 -14.30
N LEU A 2 -9.57 6.78 -14.85
CA LEU A 2 -9.03 5.65 -14.09
C LEU A 2 -7.49 5.73 -14.10
N THR A 3 -6.87 5.48 -12.94
CA THR A 3 -5.43 5.47 -12.76
C THR A 3 -5.04 4.22 -12.00
N ALA A 4 -4.12 3.44 -12.55
CA ALA A 4 -3.50 2.33 -11.86
C ALA A 4 -2.20 2.81 -11.19
N LEU A 5 -1.94 2.31 -9.99
CA LEU A 5 -0.77 2.61 -9.18
C LEU A 5 -0.12 1.29 -8.79
N ALA A 6 1.20 1.25 -8.85
CA ALA A 6 1.98 0.16 -8.31
C ALA A 6 3.19 0.77 -7.61
N SER A 7 3.52 0.25 -6.44
CA SER A 7 4.76 0.58 -5.73
C SER A 7 5.39 -0.67 -5.15
N TYR A 8 6.70 -0.64 -5.11
CA TYR A 8 7.54 -1.64 -4.48
C TYR A 8 8.62 -0.90 -3.68
N GLY A 9 8.94 -1.40 -2.49
CA GLY A 9 9.95 -0.81 -1.64
C GLY A 9 10.65 -1.85 -0.81
N THR A 10 11.94 -1.66 -0.63
CA THR A 10 12.78 -2.44 0.29
C THR A 10 13.54 -1.50 1.20
N GLY A 11 13.92 -1.97 2.37
CA GLY A 11 14.79 -1.25 3.29
C GLY A 11 15.55 -2.20 4.19
N ASP A 12 16.82 -1.92 4.40
CA ASP A 12 17.67 -2.55 5.39
C ASP A 12 17.81 -1.62 6.60
N GLY A 13 17.69 -2.18 7.81
CA GLY A 13 17.69 -1.38 9.01
C GLY A 13 18.14 -2.16 10.24
N THR A 14 18.59 -1.42 11.25
CA THR A 14 19.02 -1.98 12.55
C THR A 14 17.92 -2.79 13.26
N VAL A 15 16.65 -2.56 12.89
CA VAL A 15 15.47 -3.23 13.45
C VAL A 15 15.01 -4.43 12.61
N GLY A 16 15.57 -4.64 11.42
CA GLY A 16 15.23 -5.70 10.48
C GLY A 16 15.13 -5.22 9.03
N ASP A 17 15.08 -6.19 8.11
CA ASP A 17 14.84 -5.95 6.69
C ASP A 17 13.34 -5.85 6.43
N PHE A 18 12.95 -4.92 5.58
CA PHE A 18 11.57 -4.69 5.18
C PHE A 18 11.42 -4.81 3.67
N THR A 19 10.36 -5.48 3.22
CA THR A 19 9.94 -5.51 1.82
C THR A 19 8.44 -5.27 1.73
N ALA A 20 8.00 -4.40 0.83
CA ALA A 20 6.59 -4.16 0.61
C ALA A 20 6.25 -3.92 -0.85
N TYR A 21 5.02 -4.29 -1.21
CA TYR A 21 4.39 -3.91 -2.47
C TYR A 21 2.98 -3.40 -2.23
N LYS A 22 2.54 -2.43 -3.05
CA LYS A 22 1.16 -1.97 -3.09
C LYS A 22 0.70 -1.82 -4.53
N LEU A 23 -0.53 -2.23 -4.79
CA LEU A 23 -1.26 -2.07 -6.03
C LEU A 23 -2.51 -1.23 -5.74
N GLY A 24 -2.87 -0.37 -6.68
CA GLY A 24 -3.96 0.56 -6.49
C GLY A 24 -4.69 0.88 -7.78
N LEU A 25 -5.99 1.09 -7.64
CA LEU A 25 -6.84 1.68 -8.66
C LEU A 25 -7.51 2.92 -8.06
N VAL A 26 -7.40 4.04 -8.75
CA VAL A 26 -8.06 5.29 -8.37
C VAL A 26 -8.90 5.76 -9.55
N ASN A 27 -10.19 5.95 -9.31
CA ASN A 27 -11.11 6.51 -10.29
C ASN A 27 -11.58 7.90 -9.84
N SER A 28 -11.27 8.92 -10.63
CA SER A 28 -11.77 10.28 -10.38
C SER A 28 -13.18 10.41 -10.97
N LEU A 29 -14.17 10.54 -10.07
CA LEU A 29 -15.58 10.78 -10.39
C LEU A 29 -15.83 12.26 -10.71
N SER A 30 -15.08 13.16 -10.07
CA SER A 30 -15.08 14.60 -10.34
C SER A 30 -13.70 15.19 -10.05
N LYS A 31 -13.53 16.52 -10.21
CA LYS A 31 -12.31 17.22 -9.78
C LYS A 31 -12.04 17.07 -8.27
N ARG A 32 -13.06 16.76 -7.48
CA ARG A 32 -13.04 16.76 -6.00
C ARG A 32 -13.34 15.40 -5.38
N THR A 33 -13.92 14.46 -6.13
CA THR A 33 -14.30 13.13 -5.63
C THR A 33 -13.52 12.04 -6.35
N ARG A 34 -12.88 11.15 -5.58
CA ARG A 34 -12.14 9.99 -6.09
C ARG A 34 -12.57 8.73 -5.34
N LEU A 35 -12.83 7.66 -6.08
CA LEU A 35 -12.96 6.30 -5.55
C LEU A 35 -11.59 5.63 -5.61
N TYR A 36 -11.21 4.87 -4.59
CA TYR A 36 -9.97 4.10 -4.59
C TYR A 36 -10.16 2.68 -4.09
N ALA A 37 -9.36 1.77 -4.62
CA ALA A 37 -9.15 0.42 -4.13
C ALA A 37 -7.64 0.15 -4.09
N LEU A 38 -7.11 -0.25 -2.95
CA LEU A 38 -5.69 -0.49 -2.71
C LEU A 38 -5.53 -1.87 -2.09
N TYR A 39 -4.57 -2.64 -2.60
CA TYR A 39 -4.16 -3.91 -2.03
C TYR A 39 -2.64 -3.91 -1.89
N GLY A 40 -2.11 -4.38 -0.77
CA GLY A 40 -0.68 -4.49 -0.60
C GLY A 40 -0.31 -5.51 0.44
N ALA A 41 0.96 -5.90 0.44
CA ALA A 41 1.53 -6.68 1.52
C ALA A 41 2.91 -6.14 1.88
N ASP A 42 3.24 -6.33 3.15
CA ASP A 42 4.53 -5.99 3.72
C ASP A 42 5.07 -7.15 4.57
N GLU A 43 6.37 -7.38 4.43
CA GLU A 43 7.12 -8.38 5.15
C GLU A 43 8.21 -7.68 5.96
N LEU A 44 8.28 -7.99 7.25
CA LEU A 44 9.33 -7.52 8.15
C LEU A 44 10.11 -8.73 8.69
N LYS A 45 11.39 -8.81 8.31
CA LYS A 45 12.34 -9.82 8.78
C LYS A 45 13.22 -9.21 9.84
N LYS A 46 13.07 -9.64 11.10
CA LYS A 46 13.93 -9.21 12.21
C LYS A 46 14.86 -10.34 12.63
N ALA A 47 16.16 -10.09 12.66
CA ALA A 47 17.16 -11.07 13.07
C ALA A 47 16.85 -11.59 14.50
N GLY A 48 16.73 -12.92 14.65
CA GLY A 48 16.41 -13.56 15.92
C GLY A 48 14.93 -13.47 16.34
N SER A 49 14.03 -13.02 15.47
CA SER A 49 12.58 -13.01 15.71
C SER A 49 11.82 -13.66 14.56
N ALA A 50 10.53 -13.91 14.75
CA ALA A 50 9.68 -14.44 13.71
C ALA A 50 9.46 -13.38 12.61
N THR A 51 9.48 -13.81 11.34
CA THR A 51 9.04 -12.99 10.21
C THR A 51 7.59 -12.59 10.40
N ARG A 52 7.30 -11.29 10.23
CA ARG A 52 5.93 -10.77 10.24
C ARG A 52 5.51 -10.43 8.83
N GLU A 53 4.52 -11.15 8.32
CA GLU A 53 3.82 -10.80 7.08
C GLU A 53 2.50 -10.11 7.40
N ARG A 54 2.18 -9.06 6.66
CA ARG A 54 0.91 -8.35 6.75
C ARG A 54 0.38 -8.06 5.36
N SER A 55 -0.91 -8.30 5.16
CA SER A 55 -1.63 -7.88 3.96
C SER A 55 -2.66 -6.83 4.34
N GLU A 56 -2.84 -5.83 3.47
CA GLU A 56 -3.77 -4.73 3.63
C GLU A 56 -4.67 -4.60 2.39
N LEU A 57 -5.98 -4.45 2.61
CA LEU A 57 -6.95 -4.08 1.60
C LEU A 57 -7.67 -2.81 2.07
N ALA A 58 -7.76 -1.80 1.21
CA ALA A 58 -8.51 -0.59 1.49
C ALA A 58 -9.38 -0.22 0.29
N ILE A 59 -10.65 0.06 0.54
CA ILE A 59 -11.60 0.53 -0.46
C ILE A 59 -12.29 1.74 0.14
N GLY A 60 -12.38 2.84 -0.62
CA GLY A 60 -12.98 4.05 -0.08
C GLY A 60 -13.18 5.17 -1.08
N ILE A 61 -13.79 6.25 -0.58
CA ILE A 61 -14.08 7.47 -1.32
C ILE A 61 -13.34 8.62 -0.63
N ASN A 62 -12.65 9.44 -1.41
CA ASN A 62 -12.03 10.68 -0.98
C ASN A 62 -12.79 11.85 -1.62
N HIS A 63 -13.29 12.79 -0.81
CA HIS A 63 -13.97 13.99 -1.26
C HIS A 63 -13.32 15.24 -0.67
N ALA A 64 -12.94 16.19 -1.52
CA ALA A 64 -12.41 17.49 -1.12
C ALA A 64 -13.56 18.52 -0.99
N PHE A 65 -13.62 19.21 0.15
CA PHE A 65 -14.58 20.30 0.45
C PHE A 65 -14.02 21.68 0.10
#